data_AF-A0A7J7RCS5-F1
#
_entry.id   AF-A0A7J7RCS5-F1
#
_cell.length_a   1.000
_cell.length_b   1.000
_cell.length_c   1.000
_cell.angle_alpha   90.00
_cell.angle_beta   90.00
_cell.angle_gamma   90.00
#
_symmetry.space_group_name_H-M   'P 1'
#
loop_
_entity.id
_entity.type
_entity.pdbx_description
1 polymer ?
#
loop_
_entity_poly.entity_id
_entity_poly.type
_entity_poly.pdbx_seq_one_letter_code
_entity_poly.pdbx_strand_id
1 'polypeptide(L)'
;MAAAKLLNLSLVVHRPGDLHLENYISEPGPNKMLLKMHSVGICGSDVHYWQHGRIGDFVVKKPMVLGHEVSGTVLKVGSLEEALIEPLSVVIHACQRAGVTLGNKVFLCGAGPVGLSKTKEVGADFVLQISKENPQEINSKVEDLLGHKPEVAIEYTGVETTIQAGIYATCAGGT
;
A
#
# COMPACT_ATOMS: atom_id res chain seq x y z
N MET A 1 7.33 37.74 -9.76
CA MET A 1 7.24 36.48 -10.55
C MET A 1 5.88 35.85 -10.27
N ALA A 2 5.10 35.55 -11.30
CA ALA A 2 3.82 34.85 -11.13
C ALA A 2 4.10 33.39 -10.74
N ALA A 3 3.39 32.88 -9.74
CA ALA A 3 3.48 31.46 -9.36
C ALA A 3 3.13 30.59 -10.57
N ALA A 4 4.02 29.65 -10.93
CA ALA A 4 3.73 28.68 -11.97
C ALA A 4 2.45 27.93 -11.59
N LYS A 5 1.42 28.07 -12.42
CA LYS A 5 0.13 27.40 -12.20
C LYS A 5 0.41 25.90 -12.31
N LEU A 6 0.25 25.14 -11.22
CA LEU A 6 0.34 23.69 -11.29
C LEU A 6 -0.69 23.21 -12.33
N LEU A 7 -0.24 22.52 -13.37
CA LEU A 7 -1.11 21.91 -14.36
C LEU A 7 -1.32 20.45 -13.96
N ASN A 8 -2.58 20.01 -13.88
CA ASN A 8 -2.93 18.61 -13.65
C ASN A 8 -4.11 18.24 -14.54
N LEU A 9 -3.78 17.98 -15.81
CA LEU A 9 -4.75 17.76 -16.86
C LEU A 9 -5.51 16.44 -16.63
N SER A 10 -6.83 16.52 -16.69
CA SER A 10 -7.77 15.43 -16.43
C SER A 10 -8.80 15.38 -17.54
N LEU A 11 -9.19 14.19 -17.95
CA LEU A 11 -10.20 13.98 -18.99
C LEU A 11 -11.58 13.86 -18.35
N VAL A 12 -12.49 14.79 -18.66
CA VAL A 12 -13.77 14.96 -17.96
C VAL A 12 -14.94 14.84 -18.92
N VAL A 13 -15.90 13.97 -18.59
CA VAL A 13 -17.19 13.88 -19.27
C VAL A 13 -18.19 14.74 -18.51
N HIS A 14 -18.83 15.70 -19.19
CA HIS A 14 -19.90 16.53 -18.62
C HIS A 14 -21.28 15.94 -18.88
N ARG A 15 -21.46 15.41 -20.10
CA ARG A 15 -22.70 14.82 -20.62
C ARG A 15 -22.36 13.98 -21.86
N PRO A 16 -23.31 13.19 -22.39
CA PRO A 16 -23.07 12.40 -23.60
C PRO A 16 -22.50 13.23 -24.75
N GLY A 17 -21.38 12.78 -25.33
CA GLY A 17 -20.65 13.44 -26.40
C GLY A 17 -19.78 14.63 -25.99
N ASP A 18 -19.78 15.03 -24.72
CA ASP A 18 -19.16 16.27 -24.24
C ASP A 18 -17.96 15.98 -23.33
N LEU A 19 -16.76 15.98 -23.93
CA LEU A 19 -15.51 15.57 -23.32
C LEU A 19 -14.50 16.72 -23.33
N HIS A 20 -13.94 17.05 -22.16
CA HIS A 20 -13.02 18.17 -21.98
C HIS A 20 -11.75 17.75 -21.26
N LEU A 21 -10.67 18.47 -21.54
CA LEU A 21 -9.45 18.41 -20.75
C LEU A 21 -9.44 19.58 -19.78
N GLU A 22 -9.47 19.27 -18.49
CA GLU A 22 -9.57 20.27 -17.41
C GLU A 22 -8.47 20.08 -16.38
N ASN A 23 -8.18 21.12 -15.60
CA ASN A 23 -7.20 21.01 -14.52
C ASN A 23 -7.89 20.73 -13.19
N TYR A 24 -7.63 19.55 -12.62
CA TYR A 24 -8.08 19.18 -11.28
C TYR A 24 -6.88 19.02 -10.36
N ILE A 25 -6.72 19.92 -9.40
CA ILE A 25 -5.67 19.81 -8.38
C ILE A 25 -6.37 19.44 -7.07
N SER A 26 -5.94 18.35 -6.45
CA SER A 26 -6.42 17.97 -5.13
C SER A 26 -5.25 17.60 -4.24
N GLU A 27 -5.24 18.17 -3.04
CA GLU A 27 -4.47 17.60 -1.94
C GLU A 27 -5.18 16.36 -1.40
N PRO A 28 -4.45 15.32 -0.99
CA PRO A 28 -5.07 14.16 -0.37
C PRO A 28 -5.64 14.59 1.00
N GLY A 29 -6.94 14.39 1.19
CA GLY A 29 -7.54 14.45 2.52
C GLY A 29 -7.15 13.23 3.36
N PRO A 30 -7.61 13.15 4.62
CA PRO A 30 -7.46 11.94 5.42
C PRO A 30 -8.05 10.72 4.71
N ASN A 31 -7.41 9.58 4.84
CA ASN A 31 -7.68 8.28 4.20
C ASN A 31 -7.49 8.27 2.69
N LYS A 32 -6.60 9.10 2.15
CA LYS A 32 -6.34 9.22 0.71
C LYS A 32 -4.85 9.38 0.43
N MET A 33 -4.45 8.95 -0.76
CA MET A 33 -3.13 9.20 -1.31
C MET A 33 -3.22 10.02 -2.58
N LEU A 34 -2.20 10.83 -2.82
CA LEU A 34 -2.00 11.54 -4.06
C LEU A 34 -1.05 10.72 -4.94
N LEU A 35 -1.56 10.28 -6.08
CA LEU A 35 -0.79 9.56 -7.08
C LEU A 35 -0.36 10.50 -8.21
N LYS A 36 0.91 10.42 -8.60
CA LYS A 36 1.37 10.87 -9.92
C LYS A 36 1.07 9.79 -10.92
N MET A 37 0.09 10.03 -11.79
CA MET A 37 -0.32 9.09 -12.81
C MET A 37 0.81 8.83 -13.81
N HIS A 38 1.06 7.57 -14.14
CA HIS A 38 1.99 7.15 -15.19
C HIS A 38 1.25 6.69 -16.44
N SER A 39 0.22 5.85 -16.24
CA SER A 39 -0.60 5.33 -17.33
C SER A 39 -2.01 5.06 -16.84
N VAL A 40 -2.96 5.16 -17.77
CA VAL A 40 -4.37 4.88 -17.58
C VAL A 40 -4.85 4.08 -18.80
N GLY A 41 -5.36 2.87 -18.57
CA GLY A 41 -6.04 2.07 -19.58
C GLY A 41 -7.39 2.68 -19.96
N ILE A 42 -7.84 2.39 -21.18
CA ILE A 42 -9.18 2.76 -21.66
C ILE A 42 -9.98 1.48 -21.80
N CYS A 43 -11.15 1.45 -21.17
CA CYS A 43 -12.09 0.35 -21.24
C CYS A 43 -13.34 0.75 -22.05
N GLY A 44 -14.12 -0.25 -22.48
CA GLY A 44 -15.40 -0.01 -23.16
C GLY A 44 -16.38 0.80 -22.30
N SER A 45 -16.29 0.69 -20.98
CA SER A 45 -17.08 1.48 -20.03
C SER A 45 -16.81 2.98 -20.12
N ASP A 46 -15.56 3.40 -20.34
CA ASP A 46 -15.22 4.81 -20.54
C ASP A 46 -15.90 5.37 -21.80
N VAL A 47 -15.90 4.57 -22.87
CA VAL A 47 -16.59 4.91 -24.13
C VAL A 47 -18.10 4.97 -23.92
N HIS A 48 -18.69 4.02 -23.18
CA HIS A 48 -20.12 4.06 -22.84
C HIS A 48 -20.49 5.30 -22.01
N TYR A 49 -19.67 5.70 -21.05
CA TYR A 49 -19.89 6.93 -20.30
C TYR A 49 -19.77 8.17 -21.17
N TRP A 50 -18.80 8.22 -22.08
CA TRP A 50 -18.68 9.33 -23.02
C TRP A 50 -19.87 9.40 -23.99
N GLN A 51 -20.25 8.28 -24.62
CA GLN A 51 -21.28 8.27 -25.66
C GLN A 51 -22.71 8.34 -25.12
N HIS A 52 -22.96 7.76 -23.94
CA HIS A 52 -24.31 7.60 -23.40
C HIS A 52 -24.50 8.22 -22.01
N GLY A 53 -23.42 8.64 -21.33
CA GLY A 53 -23.51 9.22 -19.99
C GLY A 53 -24.00 8.25 -18.93
N ARG A 54 -24.04 6.94 -19.21
CA ARG A 54 -24.53 5.93 -18.27
C ARG A 54 -24.08 4.51 -18.60
N ILE A 55 -24.08 3.65 -17.58
CA ILE A 55 -24.02 2.19 -17.69
C ILE A 55 -25.05 1.61 -16.72
N GLY A 56 -26.09 0.96 -17.25
CA GLY A 56 -27.22 0.52 -16.42
C GLY A 56 -27.82 1.70 -15.65
N ASP A 57 -27.93 1.57 -14.32
CA ASP A 57 -28.47 2.59 -13.42
C ASP A 57 -27.45 3.66 -12.99
N PHE A 58 -26.17 3.50 -13.34
CA PHE A 58 -25.13 4.48 -13.06
C PHE A 58 -25.14 5.58 -14.11
N VAL A 59 -25.61 6.76 -13.73
CA VAL A 59 -25.78 7.92 -14.62
C VAL A 59 -24.85 9.05 -14.21
N VAL A 60 -24.16 9.64 -15.19
CA VAL A 60 -23.35 10.85 -15.04
C VAL A 60 -24.28 12.03 -14.78
N LYS A 61 -24.43 12.42 -13.52
CA LYS A 61 -25.27 13.56 -13.09
C LYS A 61 -24.48 14.87 -12.92
N LYS A 62 -23.15 14.77 -12.89
CA LYS A 62 -22.18 15.85 -12.69
C LYS A 62 -20.92 15.52 -13.48
N PRO A 63 -20.05 16.50 -13.78
CA PRO A 63 -18.80 16.24 -14.47
C PRO A 63 -17.99 15.15 -13.78
N MET A 64 -17.51 14.19 -14.57
CA MET A 64 -16.84 12.98 -14.08
C MET A 64 -15.50 12.80 -14.79
N VAL A 65 -14.44 12.64 -14.01
CA VAL A 65 -13.12 12.26 -14.54
C VAL A 65 -13.15 10.79 -14.96
N LEU A 66 -12.68 10.48 -16.16
CA LEU A 66 -12.58 9.12 -16.68
C LEU A 66 -11.26 8.43 -16.26
N GLY A 67 -11.26 7.10 -16.39
CA GLY A 67 -10.09 6.26 -16.08
C GLY A 67 -10.22 5.54 -14.74
N HIS A 68 -10.27 4.22 -14.79
CA HIS A 68 -10.38 3.34 -13.63
C HIS A 68 -9.37 2.18 -13.65
N GLU A 69 -8.50 2.15 -14.66
CA GLU A 69 -7.45 1.16 -14.85
C GLU A 69 -6.09 1.86 -14.82
N VAL A 70 -5.56 2.13 -13.63
CA VAL A 70 -4.50 3.13 -13.47
C VAL A 70 -3.22 2.59 -12.84
N SER A 71 -2.09 3.21 -13.18
CA SER A 71 -0.82 3.07 -12.46
C SER A 71 -0.18 4.43 -12.20
N GLY A 72 0.55 4.53 -11.10
CA GLY A 72 1.22 5.77 -10.73
C GLY A 72 2.14 5.60 -9.52
N THR A 73 2.90 6.66 -9.24
CA THR A 73 3.75 6.75 -8.05
C THR A 73 3.04 7.52 -6.96
N VAL A 74 3.10 7.03 -5.72
CA VAL A 74 2.63 7.77 -4.55
C VAL A 74 3.51 9.00 -4.33
N LEU A 75 2.93 10.20 -4.46
CA LEU A 75 3.63 11.45 -4.14
C LEU A 75 3.44 11.88 -2.69
N LYS A 76 2.26 11.61 -2.14
CA LYS A 76 1.87 12.07 -0.80
C LYS A 76 0.77 11.19 -0.24
N VAL A 77 0.75 11.01 1.08
CA VAL A 77 -0.33 10.34 1.83
C VAL A 77 -0.99 11.35 2.77
N GLY A 78 -2.30 11.23 2.98
CA GLY A 78 -3.11 12.13 3.80
C GLY A 78 -2.82 12.00 5.29
N SER A 79 -2.67 10.77 5.79
CA SER A 79 -2.14 10.48 7.13
C SER A 79 -1.13 9.32 7.11
N LEU A 80 -0.32 9.23 8.18
CA LEU A 80 0.70 8.17 8.33
C LEU A 80 0.09 6.77 8.38
N GLU A 81 -1.17 6.65 8.81
CA GLU A 81 -1.88 5.38 8.92
C GLU A 81 -2.25 4.80 7.54
N GLU A 82 -2.08 5.57 6.46
CA GLU A 82 -2.56 5.25 5.11
C GLU A 82 -1.44 4.95 4.11
N ALA A 83 -0.18 5.21 4.51
CA ALA A 83 1.00 4.75 3.79
C ALA A 83 1.13 3.22 3.78
N LEU A 84 0.22 2.50 4.45
CA LEU A 84 0.28 1.06 4.65
C LEU A 84 0.00 0.20 3.43
N ILE A 85 -0.54 0.73 2.32
CA ILE A 85 -0.79 -0.11 1.13
C ILE A 85 0.51 -0.75 0.64
N GLU A 86 1.59 0.03 0.61
CA GLU A 86 2.89 -0.49 0.17
C GLU A 86 3.44 -1.54 1.16
N PRO A 87 3.62 -1.26 2.47
CA PRO A 87 3.99 -2.28 3.45
C PRO A 87 3.10 -3.52 3.45
N LEU A 88 1.78 -3.36 3.35
CA LEU A 88 0.84 -4.48 3.34
C LEU A 88 1.01 -5.33 2.08
N SER A 89 1.14 -4.70 0.90
CA SER A 89 1.36 -5.41 -0.36
C SER A 89 2.69 -6.16 -0.35
N VAL A 90 3.75 -5.56 0.21
CA VAL A 90 5.06 -6.19 0.38
C VAL A 90 4.96 -7.38 1.31
N VAL A 91 4.29 -7.26 2.45
CA VAL A 91 4.10 -8.37 3.39
C VAL A 91 3.27 -9.49 2.77
N ILE A 92 2.16 -9.20 2.09
CA ILE A 92 1.35 -10.22 1.42
C ILE A 92 2.19 -10.96 0.38
N HIS A 93 2.95 -10.22 -0.44
CA HIS A 93 3.82 -10.81 -1.44
C HIS A 93 4.95 -11.64 -0.81
N ALA A 94 5.54 -11.16 0.29
CA ALA A 94 6.56 -11.88 1.05
C ALA A 94 6.01 -13.18 1.64
N CYS A 95 4.82 -13.16 2.26
CA CYS A 95 4.14 -14.36 2.77
C CYS A 95 3.90 -15.38 1.65
N GLN A 96 3.44 -14.93 0.48
CA GLN A 96 3.24 -15.82 -0.68
C GLN A 96 4.55 -16.45 -1.16
N ARG A 97 5.64 -15.67 -1.20
CA ARG A 97 6.96 -16.16 -1.62
C ARG A 97 7.60 -17.11 -0.60
N ALA A 98 7.40 -16.85 0.69
CA ALA A 98 7.90 -17.69 1.78
C ALA A 98 7.03 -18.93 2.01
N GLY A 99 5.94 -19.10 1.26
CA GLY A 99 5.05 -20.25 1.40
C GLY A 99 4.33 -20.29 2.75
N VAL A 100 4.03 -19.12 3.32
CA VAL A 100 3.34 -19.01 4.61
C VAL A 100 1.93 -19.61 4.49
N THR A 101 1.64 -20.55 5.39
CA THR A 101 0.38 -21.27 5.55
C THR A 101 -0.07 -21.20 7.03
N LEU A 102 -1.30 -21.66 7.29
CA LEU A 102 -1.83 -21.69 8.64
C LEU A 102 -0.95 -22.58 9.54
N GLY A 103 -0.46 -22.01 10.64
CA GLY A 103 0.42 -22.70 11.60
C GLY A 103 1.90 -22.32 11.48
N ASN A 104 2.32 -21.63 10.40
CA ASN A 104 3.68 -21.09 10.31
C ASN A 104 3.91 -19.99 11.32
N LYS A 105 5.08 -20.02 11.95
CA LYS A 105 5.47 -19.07 12.97
C LYS A 105 6.21 -17.91 12.33
N VAL A 106 5.44 -16.87 12.00
CA VAL A 106 5.91 -15.69 11.28
C VAL A 106 6.27 -14.58 12.25
N PHE A 107 7.48 -14.04 12.07
CA PHE A 107 7.96 -12.84 12.73
C PHE A 107 8.02 -11.69 11.73
N LEU A 108 7.27 -10.62 11.97
CA LEU A 108 7.38 -9.40 11.18
C LEU A 108 8.14 -8.33 11.99
N CYS A 109 9.23 -7.82 11.43
CA CYS A 109 10.05 -6.76 12.01
C CYS A 109 9.93 -5.44 11.22
N GLY A 110 10.01 -4.33 11.95
CA GLY A 110 10.03 -2.98 11.35
C GLY A 110 8.66 -2.29 11.26
N ALA A 111 7.62 -2.84 11.87
CA ALA A 111 6.34 -2.15 11.95
C ALA A 111 6.38 -0.99 12.94
N GLY A 112 6.25 0.24 12.43
CA GLY A 112 5.62 1.30 13.21
C GLY A 112 4.24 0.84 13.74
N PRO A 113 3.64 1.52 14.72
CA PRO A 113 2.46 1.05 15.45
C PRO A 113 1.27 0.65 14.55
N VAL A 114 1.25 1.18 13.33
CA VAL A 114 0.20 0.98 12.33
C VAL A 114 0.42 -0.31 11.49
N GLY A 115 1.66 -0.69 11.18
CA GLY A 115 1.95 -1.94 10.46
C GLY A 115 1.53 -3.19 11.25
N LEU A 116 1.59 -3.09 12.59
CA LEU A 116 1.22 -4.13 13.57
C LEU A 116 -0.24 -4.58 13.45
N SER A 117 -1.16 -3.65 13.17
CA SER A 117 -2.60 -3.93 13.16
C SER A 117 -2.99 -4.81 11.96
N LYS A 118 -2.42 -4.51 10.79
CA LYS A 118 -2.81 -5.15 9.53
C LYS A 118 -2.14 -6.50 9.29
N THR A 119 -1.01 -6.77 9.93
CA THR A 119 -0.30 -8.05 9.76
C THR A 119 -1.00 -9.22 10.43
N LYS A 120 -1.69 -8.96 11.54
CA LYS A 120 -2.55 -9.98 12.17
C LYS A 120 -3.68 -10.43 11.26
N GLU A 121 -4.19 -9.53 10.40
CA GLU A 121 -5.25 -9.87 9.45
C GLU A 121 -4.78 -10.80 8.32
N VAL A 122 -3.49 -10.77 7.97
CA VAL A 122 -2.90 -11.65 6.94
C VAL A 122 -2.31 -12.94 7.52
N GLY A 123 -2.61 -13.23 8.79
CA GLY A 123 -2.26 -14.50 9.44
C GLY A 123 -0.88 -14.55 10.10
N ALA A 124 -0.23 -13.42 10.34
CA ALA A 124 0.98 -13.41 11.16
C ALA A 124 0.64 -13.76 12.62
N ASP A 125 1.28 -14.79 13.15
CA ASP A 125 1.10 -15.19 14.55
C ASP A 125 1.55 -14.08 15.52
N PHE A 126 2.64 -13.37 15.20
CA PHE A 126 3.21 -12.33 16.05
C PHE A 126 3.84 -11.20 15.26
N VAL A 127 3.79 -9.99 15.82
CA VAL A 127 4.41 -8.80 15.22
C VAL A 127 5.14 -8.02 16.31
N LEU A 128 6.41 -7.69 16.06
CA LEU A 128 7.23 -6.91 16.98
C LEU A 128 7.63 -5.59 16.34
N GLN A 129 7.24 -4.50 16.99
CA GLN A 129 7.81 -3.20 16.68
C GLN A 129 9.23 -3.12 17.25
N ILE A 130 10.21 -2.96 16.37
CA ILE A 130 11.60 -2.71 16.73
C ILE A 130 11.86 -1.22 16.57
N SER A 131 12.51 -0.61 17.56
CA SER A 131 12.74 0.84 17.56
C SER A 131 14.21 1.21 17.70
N LYS A 132 14.87 0.76 18.77
CA LYS A 132 16.24 1.16 19.14
C LYS A 132 17.07 0.03 19.74
N GLU A 133 16.52 -1.16 19.78
CA GLU A 133 17.16 -2.34 20.36
C GLU A 133 18.30 -2.84 19.48
N ASN A 134 19.30 -3.46 20.12
CA ASN A 134 20.33 -4.20 19.40
C ASN A 134 19.81 -5.58 18.95
N PRO A 135 20.46 -6.23 17.96
CA PRO A 135 19.98 -7.51 17.43
C PRO A 135 19.83 -8.63 18.47
N GLN A 136 20.66 -8.65 19.52
CA GLN A 136 20.62 -9.65 20.58
C GLN A 136 19.40 -9.47 21.49
N GLU A 137 19.08 -8.22 21.86
CA GLU A 137 17.87 -7.88 22.59
C GLU A 137 16.62 -8.25 21.78
N ILE A 138 16.64 -8.03 20.48
CA ILE A 138 15.53 -8.40 19.60
C ILE A 138 15.39 -9.93 19.56
N ASN A 139 16.48 -10.68 19.40
CA ASN A 139 16.44 -12.15 19.41
C ASN A 139 15.83 -12.68 20.71
N SER A 140 16.26 -12.16 21.87
CA SER A 140 15.69 -12.55 23.16
C SER A 140 14.19 -12.28 23.22
N LYS A 141 13.75 -11.09 22.80
CA LYS A 141 12.31 -10.75 22.77
C LYS A 141 11.52 -11.67 21.85
N VAL A 142 12.08 -12.03 20.70
CA VAL A 142 11.44 -12.94 19.76
C VAL A 142 11.29 -14.33 20.35
N GLU A 143 12.36 -14.87 20.94
CA GLU A 143 12.33 -16.19 21.60
C GLU A 143 11.38 -16.19 22.81
N ASP A 144 11.35 -15.12 23.62
CA ASP A 144 10.45 -14.98 24.76
C ASP A 144 8.97 -14.93 24.33
N LEU A 145 8.67 -14.27 23.20
CA LEU A 145 7.31 -14.15 22.68
C LEU A 145 6.81 -15.41 21.99
N LEU A 146 7.67 -16.08 21.23
CA LEU A 146 7.32 -17.25 20.44
C LEU A 146 7.51 -18.57 21.18
N GLY A 147 8.33 -18.58 22.24
CA GLY A 147 8.82 -19.79 22.91
C GLY A 147 9.83 -20.61 22.08
N HIS A 148 10.10 -20.18 20.84
CA HIS A 148 11.02 -20.80 19.90
C HIS A 148 11.39 -19.81 18.78
N LYS A 149 12.33 -20.16 17.91
CA LYS A 149 12.70 -19.32 16.76
C LYS A 149 11.64 -19.38 15.63
N PRO A 150 11.28 -18.27 14.97
CA PRO A 150 10.33 -18.24 13.86
C PRO A 150 10.88 -18.98 12.64
N GLU A 151 9.98 -19.49 11.80
CA GLU A 151 10.31 -20.14 10.53
C GLU A 151 10.44 -19.13 9.38
N VAL A 152 9.75 -17.99 9.52
CA VAL A 152 9.75 -16.92 8.52
C VAL A 152 9.94 -15.58 9.21
N ALA A 153 10.93 -14.79 8.78
CA ALA A 153 11.08 -13.39 9.16
C ALA A 153 10.82 -12.46 7.97
N ILE A 154 9.93 -11.49 8.15
CA ILE A 154 9.61 -10.49 7.13
C ILE A 154 10.10 -9.13 7.61
N GLU A 155 11.04 -8.55 6.86
CA GLU A 155 11.59 -7.21 7.06
C GLU A 155 11.21 -6.35 5.84
N TYR A 156 10.72 -5.13 6.06
CA TYR A 156 10.21 -4.27 4.98
C TYR A 156 10.58 -2.79 5.11
N THR A 157 11.40 -2.44 6.11
CA THR A 157 11.91 -1.09 6.36
C THR A 157 13.26 -0.83 5.73
N GLY A 158 14.04 -1.89 5.44
CA GLY A 158 15.41 -1.78 4.94
C GLY A 158 16.41 -1.27 5.98
N VAL A 159 16.03 -1.19 7.25
CA VAL A 159 16.91 -0.71 8.33
C VAL A 159 17.86 -1.82 8.75
N GLU A 160 19.17 -1.56 8.72
CA GLU A 160 20.21 -2.56 8.96
C GLU A 160 20.02 -3.38 10.25
N THR A 161 19.69 -2.72 11.36
CA THR A 161 19.48 -3.40 12.65
C THR A 161 18.29 -4.36 12.61
N THR A 162 17.24 -4.03 11.87
CA THR A 162 16.05 -4.89 11.71
C THR A 162 16.30 -6.05 10.76
N ILE A 163 17.14 -5.86 9.75
CA ILE A 163 17.61 -6.94 8.85
C ILE A 163 18.44 -7.94 9.66
N GLN A 164 19.42 -7.45 10.42
CA GLN A 164 20.24 -8.29 11.28
C GLN A 164 19.38 -9.05 12.29
N ALA A 165 18.40 -8.39 12.90
CA ALA A 165 17.47 -9.04 13.81
C ALA A 165 16.66 -10.16 13.14
N GLY A 166 16.16 -9.96 11.92
CA GLY A 166 15.47 -11.00 11.16
C GLY A 166 16.36 -12.23 10.93
N ILE A 167 17.63 -12.00 10.58
CA ILE A 167 18.61 -13.08 10.37
C ILE A 167 18.88 -13.87 11.66
N TYR A 168 19.11 -13.18 12.77
CA TYR A 168 19.46 -13.85 14.04
C TYR A 168 18.27 -14.55 14.71
N ALA A 169 17.08 -13.96 14.57
CA ALA A 169 15.85 -14.49 15.12
C ALA A 169 15.45 -15.81 14.45
N THR A 170 15.53 -15.88 13.12
CA THR A 170 15.00 -16.99 12.33
C THR A 170 15.69 -18.32 12.62
N CYS A 171 14.91 -19.41 12.63
CA CYS A 171 15.40 -20.76 12.87
C CYS A 171 16.33 -21.23 11.74
N ALA A 172 17.14 -22.26 12.01
CA ALA A 172 17.98 -22.85 10.98
C ALA A 172 17.09 -23.47 9.87
N GLY A 173 17.32 -23.06 8.63
CA GLY A 173 16.50 -23.47 7.48
C GLY A 173 15.21 -22.65 7.29
N GLY A 174 14.97 -21.65 8.14
CA GLY A 174 13.90 -20.66 7.95
C GLY A 174 14.22 -19.64 6.84
N THR A 175 13.21 -18.84 6.51
CA THR A 175 13.24 -17.87 5.39
C THR A 175 13.18 -16.43 5.88
#